data_AF-A0A444JEJ5-F1
#
_entry.id   AF-A0A444JEJ5-F1
#
_cell.length_a   1.000
_cell.length_b   1.000
_cell.length_c   1.000
_cell.angle_alpha   90.00
_cell.angle_beta   90.00
_cell.angle_gamma   90.00
#
_symmetry.space_group_name_H-M   'P 1'
#
loop_
_entity.id
_entity.type
_entity.pdbx_description
1 polymer ?
#
loop_
_entity_poly.entity_id
_entity_poly.type
_entity_poly.pdbx_seq_one_letter_code
_entity_poly.pdbx_strand_id
1 'polypeptide(L)'
;MPSPSFDASLVRILTDNQEPRRPIGAGFLVTPKHILTCAHVVNAALRRNEYAADQPDVEVFFDFPLLKNRSLLRAKILRWFPVQEKSAVGEIEDIAVLEIMPGTSLPEEARPAPVVLPHEQSFFDQRVRMCGFPVGIDNGTYSNGTLQGLNAKGWVEIHHQGREQIEAGFSGTAVWSAKENAALGMTVSILNRHKARVAYMIPAALLIKAFPDLDQHSRPANPYRGLESFREKDADLYFGRGQTITRLRQVVADRPFAAVIGASGSGKSSVVFAGLLPALRQSGDWLIAHCRPKKQPLYELSACLIPFLYDDPILRSEKTDELKEKLHAGSVGLVGIIRQIREQREQHESQRFLLIVDQFEELFTLNTDQELIRQYIGLLLACLRTEQFTVLLTMRADFFAAAVSHPALAQALDSYAPIILPQINEQGLREVIEQPATMLGVRFEAGLVDLIIRDVGKEPGSLPLLEFCLTQLWERQECRRISHDAYKAIGGVQQALAKHADAVYTEFTESEREQLRHIFLKLVRPGQGTEDTRQVATVGQIQAEYRELITRLADKRLIVTGRDEERGEETVEVVHEALIRRWRTLRQWVEEERGHLILREQVRVINEFLANLFR
;
A
#
# COMPACT_ATOMS: atom_id res chain seq x y z
N MET A 1 13.34 -13.32 -0.71
CA MET A 1 12.31 -12.97 -1.70
C MET A 1 12.33 -14.02 -2.79
N PRO A 2 11.22 -14.65 -3.21
CA PRO A 2 11.25 -15.36 -4.47
C PRO A 2 11.08 -14.33 -5.59
N SER A 3 12.19 -13.94 -6.23
CA SER A 3 12.18 -13.61 -7.65
C SER A 3 13.04 -14.68 -8.31
N PRO A 4 12.54 -15.36 -9.35
CA PRO A 4 12.48 -14.71 -10.65
C PRO A 4 11.16 -14.98 -11.38
N SER A 5 10.33 -13.94 -11.49
CA SER A 5 9.20 -13.93 -12.43
C SER A 5 9.65 -14.35 -13.85
N PHE A 6 10.92 -14.13 -14.23
CA PHE A 6 11.49 -14.64 -15.48
C PHE A 6 11.31 -16.14 -15.69
N ASP A 7 11.93 -17.00 -14.87
CA ASP A 7 11.87 -18.47 -15.07
C ASP A 7 10.44 -19.00 -14.86
N ALA A 8 9.70 -18.39 -13.93
CA ALA A 8 8.30 -18.71 -13.64
C ALA A 8 7.31 -18.29 -14.74
N SER A 9 7.71 -17.35 -15.61
CA SER A 9 6.92 -16.91 -16.77
C SER A 9 7.28 -17.65 -18.04
N LEU A 10 8.47 -18.25 -18.11
CA LEU A 10 9.03 -18.78 -19.35
C LEU A 10 8.24 -19.99 -19.83
N VAL A 11 7.80 -19.89 -21.09
CA VAL A 11 7.05 -20.92 -21.79
C VAL A 11 7.84 -21.40 -22.98
N ARG A 12 7.71 -22.69 -23.30
CA ARG A 12 8.27 -23.29 -24.52
C ARG A 12 7.14 -23.69 -25.45
N ILE A 13 7.20 -23.20 -26.69
CA ILE A 13 6.20 -23.48 -27.73
C ILE A 13 6.61 -24.73 -28.48
N LEU A 14 5.68 -25.68 -28.57
CA LEU A 14 5.90 -27.02 -29.09
C LEU A 14 5.18 -27.21 -30.43
N THR A 15 5.70 -28.11 -31.26
CA THR A 15 4.99 -28.55 -32.47
C THR A 15 3.63 -29.16 -32.14
N ASP A 16 2.78 -29.24 -33.17
CA ASP A 16 1.45 -29.86 -33.16
C ASP A 16 1.36 -31.28 -32.53
N ASN A 17 0.13 -31.80 -32.45
CA ASN A 17 -0.21 -33.06 -31.76
C ASN A 17 0.47 -34.34 -32.27
N GLN A 18 1.35 -34.27 -33.28
CA GLN A 18 2.08 -35.42 -33.79
C GLN A 18 3.37 -35.63 -32.99
N GLU A 19 3.54 -36.83 -32.45
CA GLU A 19 4.78 -37.23 -31.75
C GLU A 19 5.92 -37.50 -32.74
N PRO A 20 7.18 -37.16 -32.41
CA PRO A 20 7.61 -36.49 -31.18
C PRO A 20 7.41 -34.96 -31.26
N ARG A 21 6.86 -34.38 -30.19
CA ARG A 21 6.73 -32.92 -30.06
C ARG A 21 8.11 -32.30 -29.87
N ARG A 22 8.42 -31.24 -30.61
CA ARG A 22 9.73 -30.55 -30.55
C ARG A 22 9.56 -29.09 -30.17
N PRO A 23 10.51 -28.51 -29.42
CA PRO A 23 10.52 -27.07 -29.19
C PRO A 23 10.83 -26.32 -30.49
N ILE A 24 10.02 -25.32 -30.80
CA ILE A 24 10.22 -24.43 -31.95
C ILE A 24 10.72 -23.06 -31.50
N GLY A 25 10.24 -22.60 -30.36
CA GLY A 25 10.61 -21.31 -29.80
C GLY A 25 10.12 -21.17 -28.37
N ALA A 26 10.15 -19.95 -27.88
CA ALA A 26 9.75 -19.60 -26.54
C ALA A 26 8.52 -18.67 -26.54
N GLY A 27 7.94 -18.52 -25.38
CA GLY A 27 6.96 -17.49 -25.05
C GLY A 27 7.15 -17.11 -23.59
N PHE A 28 6.34 -16.17 -23.12
CA PHE A 28 6.29 -15.87 -21.70
C PHE A 28 4.88 -15.47 -21.27
N LEU A 29 4.50 -15.96 -20.09
CA LEU A 29 3.25 -15.64 -19.43
C LEU A 29 3.26 -14.16 -19.04
N VAL A 30 2.22 -13.41 -19.43
CA VAL A 30 2.12 -11.95 -19.18
C VAL A 30 0.90 -11.56 -18.37
N THR A 31 -0.10 -12.43 -18.30
CA THR A 31 -1.16 -12.41 -17.29
C THR A 31 -1.43 -13.85 -16.86
N PRO A 32 -2.25 -14.12 -15.83
CA PRO A 32 -2.62 -15.49 -15.47
C PRO A 32 -3.29 -16.30 -16.59
N LYS A 33 -3.67 -15.66 -17.70
CA LYS A 33 -4.39 -16.27 -18.83
C LYS A 33 -3.73 -16.06 -20.20
N HIS A 34 -2.70 -15.23 -20.30
CA HIS A 34 -2.16 -14.83 -21.60
C HIS A 34 -0.65 -15.03 -21.72
N ILE A 35 -0.21 -15.48 -22.89
CA ILE A 35 1.20 -15.68 -23.25
C ILE A 35 1.52 -14.82 -24.47
N LEU A 36 2.69 -14.17 -24.47
CA LEU A 36 3.27 -13.54 -25.67
C LEU A 36 4.29 -14.47 -26.31
N THR A 37 4.27 -14.53 -27.64
CA THR A 37 5.30 -15.18 -28.46
C THR A 37 5.34 -14.52 -29.85
N CYS A 38 6.30 -14.89 -30.69
CA CYS A 38 6.37 -14.42 -32.06
C CYS A 38 5.32 -15.12 -32.95
N ALA A 39 4.75 -14.39 -33.91
CA ALA A 39 3.79 -14.97 -34.84
C ALA A 39 4.44 -16.06 -35.73
N HIS A 40 5.69 -15.85 -36.16
CA HIS A 40 6.41 -16.87 -36.93
C HIS A 40 6.66 -18.16 -36.12
N VAL A 41 6.86 -18.07 -34.79
CA VAL A 41 7.03 -19.24 -33.91
C VAL A 41 5.75 -20.07 -33.90
N VAL A 42 4.59 -19.41 -33.84
CA VAL A 42 3.29 -20.09 -33.94
C VAL A 42 3.10 -20.75 -35.31
N ASN A 43 3.42 -20.05 -36.41
CA ASN A 43 3.38 -20.64 -37.75
C ASN A 43 4.29 -21.88 -37.85
N ALA A 44 5.53 -21.78 -37.38
CA ALA A 44 6.48 -22.89 -37.40
C ALA A 44 6.04 -24.07 -36.52
N ALA A 45 5.46 -23.81 -35.34
CA ALA A 45 4.87 -24.84 -34.46
C ALA A 45 3.73 -25.62 -35.15
N LEU A 46 2.98 -24.94 -36.01
CA LEU A 46 1.89 -25.49 -36.81
C LEU A 46 2.35 -25.99 -38.19
N ARG A 47 3.66 -26.02 -38.47
CA ARG A 47 4.25 -26.42 -39.76
C ARG A 47 3.74 -25.60 -40.95
N ARG A 48 3.38 -24.35 -40.71
CA ARG A 48 2.98 -23.36 -41.71
C ARG A 48 4.20 -22.58 -42.19
N ASN A 49 4.06 -21.89 -43.31
CA ASN A 49 5.03 -20.88 -43.72
C ASN A 49 5.14 -19.80 -42.63
N GLU A 50 6.34 -19.52 -42.14
CA GLU A 50 6.62 -18.53 -41.10
C GLU A 50 6.04 -17.14 -41.40
N TYR A 51 5.93 -16.78 -42.68
CA TYR A 51 5.40 -15.51 -43.18
C TYR A 51 3.92 -15.56 -43.58
N ALA A 52 3.20 -16.63 -43.25
CA ALA A 52 1.76 -16.71 -43.54
C ALA A 52 1.00 -15.62 -42.77
N ALA A 53 0.18 -14.84 -43.50
CA ALA A 53 -0.51 -13.68 -42.95
C ALA A 53 -1.84 -14.03 -42.27
N ASP A 54 -2.52 -15.07 -42.72
CA ASP A 54 -3.79 -15.52 -42.14
C ASP A 54 -3.61 -16.10 -40.73
N GLN A 55 -4.52 -15.75 -39.83
CA GLN A 55 -4.52 -16.26 -38.46
C GLN A 55 -4.92 -17.75 -38.47
N PRO A 56 -4.07 -18.65 -37.91
CA PRO A 56 -4.45 -20.04 -37.72
C PRO A 56 -5.64 -20.18 -36.74
N ASP A 57 -6.59 -21.06 -37.05
CA ASP A 57 -7.70 -21.42 -36.16
C ASP A 57 -7.47 -22.81 -35.53
N VAL A 58 -6.36 -22.94 -34.80
CA VAL A 58 -5.92 -24.19 -34.17
C VAL A 58 -5.28 -23.92 -32.81
N GLU A 59 -5.26 -24.93 -31.95
CA GLU A 59 -4.65 -24.87 -30.63
C GLU A 59 -3.11 -24.86 -30.74
N VAL A 60 -2.47 -24.00 -29.94
CA VAL A 60 -1.02 -23.93 -29.77
C VAL A 60 -0.63 -24.67 -28.49
N PHE A 61 0.36 -25.55 -28.60
CA PHE A 61 0.85 -26.37 -27.50
C PHE A 61 2.05 -25.73 -26.83
N PHE A 62 2.08 -25.79 -25.50
CA PHE A 62 3.18 -25.24 -24.73
C PHE A 62 3.37 -25.95 -23.39
N ASP A 63 4.53 -25.76 -22.76
CA ASP A 63 4.79 -26.17 -21.38
C ASP A 63 5.65 -25.14 -20.64
N PHE A 64 5.81 -25.33 -19.31
CA PHE A 64 6.73 -24.56 -18.46
C PHE A 64 7.97 -25.41 -18.15
N PRO A 65 9.03 -25.33 -18.98
CA PRO A 65 10.15 -26.27 -18.92
C PRO A 65 11.02 -26.11 -17.67
N LEU A 66 11.02 -24.93 -17.04
CA LEU A 66 11.82 -24.65 -15.84
C LEU A 66 11.06 -24.91 -14.53
N LEU A 67 9.78 -25.30 -14.59
CA LEU A 67 8.96 -25.62 -13.42
C LEU A 67 8.93 -27.12 -13.15
N LYS A 68 8.64 -27.50 -11.90
CA LYS A 68 8.67 -28.90 -11.44
C LYS A 68 7.64 -29.78 -12.15
N ASN A 69 6.44 -29.25 -12.38
CA ASN A 69 5.34 -29.95 -13.03
C ASN A 69 5.27 -29.57 -14.51
N ARG A 70 6.00 -30.31 -15.35
CA ARG A 70 5.95 -30.17 -16.81
C ARG A 70 4.69 -30.85 -17.35
N SER A 71 3.60 -30.09 -17.41
CA SER A 71 2.38 -30.50 -18.10
C SER A 71 2.31 -29.86 -19.49
N LEU A 72 1.82 -30.64 -20.46
CA LEU A 72 1.47 -30.10 -21.78
C LEU A 72 0.16 -29.33 -21.66
N LEU A 73 0.21 -28.05 -22.04
CA LEU A 73 -0.90 -27.12 -21.97
C LEU A 73 -1.27 -26.60 -23.36
N ARG A 74 -2.42 -25.94 -23.45
CA ARG A 74 -3.03 -25.50 -24.70
C ARG A 74 -3.52 -24.06 -24.58
N ALA A 75 -3.35 -23.32 -25.67
CA ALA A 75 -3.87 -21.97 -25.82
C ALA A 75 -4.44 -21.78 -27.23
N LYS A 76 -5.36 -20.85 -27.38
CA LYS A 76 -5.85 -20.35 -28.67
C LYS A 76 -5.23 -19.00 -28.97
N ILE A 77 -5.23 -18.60 -30.24
CA ILE A 77 -4.70 -17.30 -30.64
C ILE A 77 -5.79 -16.24 -30.41
N LEU A 78 -5.51 -15.27 -29.53
CA LEU A 78 -6.41 -14.15 -29.21
C LEU A 78 -6.15 -12.95 -30.12
N ARG A 79 -4.88 -12.65 -30.38
CA ARG A 79 -4.46 -11.54 -31.25
C ARG A 79 -3.34 -12.03 -32.16
N TRP A 80 -3.41 -11.64 -33.43
CA TRP A 80 -2.49 -12.07 -34.47
C TRP A 80 -1.94 -10.89 -35.26
N PHE A 81 -0.62 -10.72 -35.21
CA PHE A 81 0.11 -9.72 -35.99
C PHE A 81 1.24 -10.45 -36.75
N PRO A 82 1.03 -10.83 -38.02
CA PRO A 82 2.00 -11.62 -38.77
C PRO A 82 3.26 -10.80 -39.11
N VAL A 83 4.30 -11.47 -39.60
CA VAL A 83 5.50 -10.82 -40.14
C VAL A 83 5.14 -10.05 -41.41
N GLN A 84 5.63 -8.82 -41.56
CA GLN A 84 5.37 -7.99 -42.73
C GLN A 84 6.67 -7.69 -43.49
N GLU A 85 6.60 -7.76 -44.83
CA GLU A 85 7.75 -7.49 -45.70
C GLU A 85 8.17 -6.02 -45.69
N LYS A 86 7.21 -5.11 -45.52
CA LYS A 86 7.41 -3.66 -45.41
C LYS A 86 6.55 -3.13 -44.28
N SER A 87 7.18 -2.81 -43.16
CA SER A 87 6.54 -2.10 -42.06
C SER A 87 7.19 -0.75 -41.84
N ALA A 88 6.36 0.24 -41.58
CA ALA A 88 6.84 1.52 -41.07
C ALA A 88 7.33 1.37 -39.63
N VAL A 89 8.19 2.29 -39.19
CA VAL A 89 8.65 2.36 -37.80
C VAL A 89 7.44 2.44 -36.87
N GLY A 90 7.34 1.50 -35.92
CA GLY A 90 6.29 1.52 -34.89
C GLY A 90 4.97 0.82 -35.25
N GLU A 91 4.92 0.13 -36.39
CA GLU A 91 3.84 -0.80 -36.72
C GLU A 91 3.98 -2.11 -35.93
N ILE A 92 2.84 -2.74 -35.62
CA ILE A 92 2.81 -4.00 -34.88
C ILE A 92 2.97 -5.14 -35.90
N GLU A 93 4.03 -5.94 -35.75
CA GLU A 93 4.27 -7.14 -36.54
C GLU A 93 4.98 -8.21 -35.69
N ASP A 94 4.90 -9.45 -36.17
CA ASP A 94 5.49 -10.65 -35.57
C ASP A 94 5.14 -10.88 -34.08
N ILE A 95 3.90 -10.58 -33.69
CA ILE A 95 3.40 -10.79 -32.32
C ILE A 95 2.15 -11.68 -32.37
N ALA A 96 2.14 -12.71 -31.54
CA ALA A 96 0.95 -13.49 -31.23
C ALA A 96 0.64 -13.39 -29.72
N VAL A 97 -0.61 -13.07 -29.39
CA VAL A 97 -1.14 -13.15 -28.02
C VAL A 97 -1.96 -14.42 -27.93
N LEU A 98 -1.54 -15.34 -27.06
CA LEU A 98 -2.22 -16.61 -26.84
C LEU A 98 -3.06 -16.52 -25.57
N GLU A 99 -4.32 -16.96 -25.63
CA GLU A 99 -5.20 -17.13 -24.47
C GLU A 99 -5.24 -18.59 -24.06
N ILE A 100 -4.83 -18.87 -22.82
CA ILE A 100 -4.85 -20.20 -22.22
C ILE A 100 -6.28 -20.72 -22.17
N MET A 101 -6.48 -22.00 -22.50
CA MET A 101 -7.81 -22.59 -22.55
C MET A 101 -8.56 -22.46 -21.20
N PRO A 102 -9.85 -22.10 -21.20
CA PRO A 102 -10.64 -22.00 -19.97
C PRO A 102 -10.62 -23.29 -19.15
N GLY A 103 -10.53 -23.17 -17.83
CA GLY A 103 -10.47 -24.32 -16.92
C GLY A 103 -9.09 -25.00 -16.84
N THR A 104 -8.08 -24.49 -17.54
CA THR A 104 -6.69 -24.97 -17.42
C THR A 104 -6.08 -24.50 -16.10
N SER A 105 -5.58 -25.45 -15.30
CA SER A 105 -4.77 -25.15 -14.10
C SER A 105 -3.30 -25.02 -14.48
N LEU A 106 -2.72 -23.84 -14.24
CA LEU A 106 -1.29 -23.62 -14.38
C LEU A 106 -0.52 -24.23 -13.19
N PRO A 107 0.78 -24.54 -13.35
CA PRO A 107 1.65 -24.87 -12.21
C PRO A 107 1.58 -23.79 -11.14
N GLU A 108 1.62 -24.17 -9.86
CA GLU A 108 1.49 -23.24 -8.73
C GLU A 108 2.58 -22.17 -8.72
N GLU A 109 3.77 -22.50 -9.24
CA GLU A 109 4.90 -21.60 -9.35
C GLU A 109 4.83 -20.66 -10.55
N ALA A 110 3.92 -20.86 -11.51
CA ALA A 110 3.81 -20.04 -12.70
C ALA A 110 3.40 -18.60 -12.33
N ARG A 111 4.17 -17.61 -12.80
CA ARG A 111 3.95 -16.19 -12.49
C ARG A 111 4.09 -15.36 -13.76
N PRO A 112 3.17 -14.42 -14.03
CA PRO A 112 3.33 -13.50 -15.14
C PRO A 112 4.61 -12.67 -15.04
N ALA A 113 5.22 -12.40 -16.20
CA ALA A 113 6.29 -11.43 -16.37
C ALA A 113 5.71 -10.03 -16.56
N PRO A 114 6.06 -9.07 -15.69
CA PRO A 114 5.73 -7.68 -15.92
C PRO A 114 6.41 -7.17 -17.20
N VAL A 115 5.67 -6.43 -18.02
CA VAL A 115 6.21 -5.77 -19.21
C VAL A 115 6.28 -4.27 -18.94
N VAL A 116 7.45 -3.67 -19.09
CA VAL A 116 7.69 -2.27 -18.68
C VAL A 116 8.35 -1.46 -19.79
N LEU A 117 8.06 -0.16 -19.83
CA LEU A 117 8.76 0.75 -20.73
C LEU A 117 10.15 1.07 -20.17
N PRO A 118 11.20 1.02 -21.00
CA PRO A 118 12.56 1.31 -20.56
C PRO A 118 12.78 2.79 -20.26
N HIS A 119 13.80 3.08 -19.45
CA HIS A 119 14.22 4.45 -19.16
C HIS A 119 15.01 5.05 -20.34
N GLU A 120 14.50 6.14 -20.94
CA GLU A 120 15.06 6.74 -22.17
C GLU A 120 16.56 7.06 -22.08
N GLN A 121 17.05 7.57 -20.95
CA GLN A 121 18.45 7.96 -20.80
C GLN A 121 19.42 6.78 -20.60
N SER A 122 18.90 5.56 -20.37
CA SER A 122 19.74 4.38 -20.08
C SER A 122 19.25 3.11 -20.77
N PHE A 123 18.49 3.26 -21.85
CA PHE A 123 17.89 2.13 -22.55
C PHE A 123 18.93 1.33 -23.32
N PHE A 124 19.78 2.04 -24.06
CA PHE A 124 20.91 1.46 -24.75
C PHE A 124 22.05 1.18 -23.76
N ASP A 125 22.90 0.22 -24.11
CA ASP A 125 23.96 -0.38 -23.30
C ASP A 125 23.49 -1.16 -22.06
N GLN A 126 22.18 -1.26 -21.85
CA GLN A 126 21.61 -2.04 -20.76
C GLN A 126 21.84 -3.54 -20.99
N ARG A 127 22.34 -4.22 -19.95
CA ARG A 127 22.48 -5.69 -19.94
C ARG A 127 21.12 -6.36 -19.75
N VAL A 128 20.86 -7.35 -20.59
CA VAL A 128 19.63 -8.15 -20.61
C VAL A 128 19.97 -9.64 -20.65
N ARG A 129 19.05 -10.46 -20.15
CA ARG A 129 19.12 -11.92 -20.21
C ARG A 129 17.93 -12.49 -20.97
N MET A 130 18.15 -13.59 -21.65
CA MET A 130 17.15 -14.34 -22.41
C MET A 130 17.36 -15.84 -22.18
N CYS A 131 16.32 -16.64 -22.31
CA CYS A 131 16.41 -18.10 -22.24
C CYS A 131 15.63 -18.71 -23.40
N GLY A 132 16.30 -19.54 -24.21
CA GLY A 132 15.74 -20.13 -25.42
C GLY A 132 15.95 -21.65 -25.46
N PHE A 133 15.28 -22.30 -26.40
CA PHE A 133 15.25 -23.76 -26.56
C PHE A 133 15.72 -24.16 -27.96
N PRO A 134 17.02 -23.99 -28.29
CA PRO A 134 17.55 -24.39 -29.59
C PRO A 134 17.50 -25.91 -29.77
N VAL A 135 17.64 -26.35 -31.02
CA VAL A 135 17.53 -27.77 -31.39
C VAL A 135 18.53 -28.62 -30.58
N GLY A 136 18.02 -29.61 -29.85
CA GLY A 136 18.83 -30.51 -29.02
C GLY A 136 19.06 -30.03 -27.58
N ILE A 137 18.56 -28.84 -27.19
CA ILE A 137 18.67 -28.29 -25.83
C ILE A 137 17.27 -28.04 -25.26
N ASP A 138 16.61 -29.13 -24.87
CA ASP A 138 15.23 -29.10 -24.38
C ASP A 138 15.07 -28.46 -22.99
N ASN A 139 16.15 -28.44 -22.20
CA ASN A 139 16.15 -27.85 -20.85
C ASN A 139 16.37 -26.33 -20.84
N GLY A 140 16.52 -25.72 -22.02
CA GLY A 140 16.77 -24.30 -22.17
C GLY A 140 18.24 -23.92 -21.99
N THR A 141 18.66 -22.83 -22.64
CA THR A 141 19.98 -22.23 -22.46
C THR A 141 19.88 -20.71 -22.30
N TYR A 142 20.69 -20.17 -21.39
CA TYR A 142 20.68 -18.74 -21.07
C TYR A 142 21.69 -17.99 -21.92
N SER A 143 21.26 -16.86 -22.49
CA SER A 143 22.13 -15.95 -23.22
C SER A 143 22.02 -14.54 -22.66
N ASN A 144 23.16 -13.87 -22.56
CA ASN A 144 23.25 -12.47 -22.15
C ASN A 144 23.50 -11.58 -23.37
N GLY A 145 22.94 -10.37 -23.33
CA GLY A 145 23.15 -9.37 -24.38
C GLY A 145 23.12 -7.96 -23.84
N THR A 146 23.48 -7.02 -24.71
CA THR A 146 23.40 -5.57 -24.48
C THR A 146 22.55 -4.92 -25.56
N LEU A 147 21.60 -4.07 -25.18
CA LEU A 147 20.76 -3.31 -26.10
C LEU A 147 21.60 -2.23 -26.80
N GLN A 148 21.49 -2.08 -28.12
CA GLN A 148 22.37 -1.18 -28.89
C GLN A 148 21.65 -0.01 -29.56
N GLY A 149 20.90 -0.26 -30.62
CA GLY A 149 20.26 0.79 -31.41
C GLY A 149 18.98 0.30 -32.07
N LEU A 150 18.21 1.23 -32.64
CA LEU A 150 16.99 0.92 -33.38
C LEU A 150 17.30 0.63 -34.84
N ASN A 151 16.68 -0.41 -35.40
CA ASN A 151 16.67 -0.65 -36.83
C ASN A 151 15.56 0.15 -37.53
N ALA A 152 15.48 0.04 -38.86
CA ALA A 152 14.48 0.74 -39.69
C ALA A 152 13.02 0.33 -39.43
N LYS A 153 12.76 -0.74 -38.67
CA LYS A 153 11.43 -1.18 -38.22
C LYS A 153 11.11 -0.69 -36.79
N GLY A 154 12.08 -0.06 -36.11
CA GLY A 154 11.96 0.34 -34.70
C GLY A 154 12.21 -0.81 -33.72
N TRP A 155 12.77 -1.93 -34.17
CA TRP A 155 13.23 -3.00 -33.27
C TRP A 155 14.63 -2.71 -32.76
N VAL A 156 14.93 -3.21 -31.57
CA VAL A 156 16.18 -2.90 -30.87
C VAL A 156 17.17 -4.03 -31.11
N GLU A 157 18.35 -3.70 -31.60
CA GLU A 157 19.43 -4.68 -31.79
C GLU A 157 19.98 -5.15 -30.44
N ILE A 158 20.15 -6.47 -30.30
CA ILE A 158 20.75 -7.11 -29.13
C ILE A 158 22.12 -7.62 -29.53
N HIS A 159 23.17 -7.02 -28.97
CA HIS A 159 24.52 -7.52 -29.13
C HIS A 159 24.83 -8.58 -28.08
N HIS A 160 25.08 -9.81 -28.50
CA HIS A 160 25.37 -10.94 -27.62
C HIS A 160 26.82 -10.90 -27.09
N GLN A 161 27.01 -11.30 -25.83
CA GLN A 161 28.34 -11.52 -25.24
C GLN A 161 28.52 -13.00 -24.88
N GLY A 162 29.37 -13.73 -25.61
CA GLY A 162 29.68 -15.14 -25.30
C GLY A 162 29.86 -16.06 -26.52
N ARG A 163 29.88 -17.37 -26.26
CA ARG A 163 29.95 -18.44 -27.29
C ARG A 163 28.58 -18.94 -27.74
N GLU A 164 27.52 -18.68 -26.97
CA GLU A 164 26.16 -19.19 -27.24
C GLU A 164 25.38 -18.18 -28.07
N GLN A 165 25.47 -18.34 -29.39
CA GLN A 165 24.77 -17.49 -30.35
C GLN A 165 23.25 -17.56 -30.11
N ILE A 166 22.58 -16.41 -30.21
CA ILE A 166 21.12 -16.36 -30.13
C ILE A 166 20.56 -16.98 -31.41
N GLU A 167 19.83 -18.08 -31.23
CA GLU A 167 19.35 -18.96 -32.28
C GLU A 167 17.81 -18.96 -32.42
N ALA A 168 17.25 -19.66 -33.41
CA ALA A 168 15.80 -19.67 -33.65
C ALA A 168 14.96 -20.08 -32.43
N GLY A 169 15.49 -20.98 -31.58
CA GLY A 169 14.82 -21.40 -30.35
C GLY A 169 14.67 -20.31 -29.28
N PHE A 170 15.29 -19.13 -29.46
CA PHE A 170 15.12 -17.97 -28.59
C PHE A 170 13.96 -17.06 -29.01
N SER A 171 13.47 -17.15 -30.25
CA SER A 171 12.37 -16.32 -30.71
C SER A 171 11.16 -16.47 -29.80
N GLY A 172 10.57 -15.34 -29.40
CA GLY A 172 9.44 -15.26 -28.49
C GLY A 172 9.78 -15.21 -27.00
N THR A 173 11.04 -15.38 -26.59
CA THR A 173 11.44 -15.25 -25.17
C THR A 173 11.47 -13.79 -24.72
N ALA A 174 11.18 -13.55 -23.44
CA ALA A 174 11.27 -12.21 -22.85
C ALA A 174 12.73 -11.72 -22.84
N VAL A 175 12.94 -10.47 -23.26
CA VAL A 175 14.20 -9.75 -23.05
C VAL A 175 14.18 -9.15 -21.64
N TRP A 176 14.83 -9.83 -20.70
CA TRP A 176 14.67 -9.54 -19.28
C TRP A 176 15.74 -8.59 -18.74
N SER A 177 15.28 -7.57 -18.02
CA SER A 177 16.14 -6.69 -17.24
C SER A 177 16.18 -7.11 -15.77
N ALA A 178 17.36 -7.44 -15.27
CA ALA A 178 17.55 -7.65 -13.83
C ALA A 178 17.33 -6.36 -13.02
N LYS A 179 17.64 -5.21 -13.61
CA LYS A 179 17.48 -3.88 -12.99
C LYS A 179 16.01 -3.53 -12.76
N GLU A 180 15.15 -3.81 -13.74
CA GLU A 180 13.70 -3.50 -13.66
C GLU A 180 12.88 -4.68 -13.12
N ASN A 181 13.52 -5.84 -12.95
CA ASN A 181 12.87 -7.12 -12.65
C ASN A 181 11.63 -7.37 -13.53
N ALA A 182 11.79 -7.12 -14.83
CA ALA A 182 10.71 -7.09 -15.82
C ALA A 182 11.24 -7.32 -17.25
N ALA A 183 10.32 -7.64 -18.17
CA ALA A 183 10.59 -7.73 -19.60
C ALA A 183 10.58 -6.33 -20.25
N LEU A 184 11.63 -6.02 -21.01
CA LEU A 184 11.74 -4.78 -21.82
C LEU A 184 11.21 -4.97 -23.25
N GLY A 185 10.91 -6.20 -23.62
CA GLY A 185 10.45 -6.59 -24.95
C GLY A 185 10.54 -8.09 -25.14
N MET A 186 10.40 -8.52 -26.40
CA MET A 186 10.39 -9.92 -26.82
C MET A 186 11.44 -10.15 -27.90
N THR A 187 12.17 -11.26 -27.78
CA THR A 187 13.30 -11.58 -28.66
C THR A 187 12.80 -12.07 -30.01
N VAL A 188 13.44 -11.59 -31.08
CA VAL A 188 13.28 -12.12 -32.45
C VAL A 188 14.67 -12.45 -32.99
N SER A 189 14.89 -13.71 -33.34
CA SER A 189 16.12 -14.15 -34.01
C SER A 189 15.87 -14.24 -35.52
N ILE A 190 16.55 -13.41 -36.31
CA ILE A 190 16.44 -13.42 -37.79
C ILE A 190 17.78 -13.82 -38.42
N LEU A 191 17.72 -14.62 -39.49
CA LEU A 191 18.84 -14.85 -40.40
C LEU A 191 19.07 -13.62 -41.28
N ASN A 192 20.23 -12.98 -41.16
CA ASN A 192 20.58 -11.85 -42.03
C ASN A 192 21.02 -12.32 -43.44
N ARG A 193 21.22 -11.37 -44.36
CA ARG A 193 21.64 -11.64 -45.76
C ARG A 193 22.96 -12.41 -45.88
N HIS A 194 23.79 -12.42 -44.85
CA HIS A 194 25.06 -13.14 -44.79
C HIS A 194 24.96 -14.48 -44.04
N LYS A 195 23.74 -14.98 -43.79
CA LYS A 195 23.45 -16.20 -43.01
C LYS A 195 23.97 -16.15 -41.57
N ALA A 196 24.28 -14.97 -41.03
CA ALA A 196 24.54 -14.79 -39.61
C ALA A 196 23.22 -14.49 -38.89
N ARG A 197 22.97 -15.16 -37.77
CA ARG A 197 21.81 -14.85 -36.93
C ARG A 197 22.07 -13.59 -36.13
N VAL A 198 21.18 -12.61 -36.29
CA VAL A 198 21.16 -11.36 -35.52
C VAL A 198 19.92 -11.38 -34.64
N ALA A 199 20.10 -10.98 -33.39
CA ALA A 199 19.03 -10.90 -32.42
C ALA A 199 18.50 -9.47 -32.35
N TYR A 200 17.18 -9.35 -32.49
CA TYR A 200 16.46 -8.11 -32.25
C TYR A 200 15.48 -8.29 -31.10
N MET A 201 14.99 -7.18 -30.57
CA MET A 201 13.91 -7.12 -29.61
C MET A 201 12.76 -6.31 -30.20
N ILE A 202 11.56 -6.89 -30.19
CA ILE A 202 10.31 -6.14 -30.30
C ILE A 202 10.12 -5.39 -28.97
N PRO A 203 10.13 -4.05 -28.95
CA PRO A 203 10.08 -3.29 -27.70
C PRO A 203 8.75 -3.45 -26.96
N ALA A 204 8.79 -3.35 -25.63
CA ALA A 204 7.59 -3.37 -24.77
C ALA A 204 6.48 -2.43 -25.26
N ALA A 205 6.81 -1.25 -25.79
CA ALA A 205 5.85 -0.31 -26.35
C ALA A 205 4.97 -0.92 -27.45
N LEU A 206 5.54 -1.78 -28.31
CA LEU A 206 4.78 -2.48 -29.36
C LEU A 206 3.97 -3.64 -28.79
N LEU A 207 4.49 -4.33 -27.78
CA LEU A 207 3.75 -5.39 -27.08
C LEU A 207 2.50 -4.84 -26.37
N ILE A 208 2.64 -3.70 -25.69
CA ILE A 208 1.53 -2.99 -25.03
C ILE A 208 0.53 -2.46 -26.06
N LYS A 209 1.01 -1.93 -27.19
CA LYS A 209 0.12 -1.51 -28.29
C LYS A 209 -0.66 -2.70 -28.88
N ALA A 210 -0.04 -3.87 -28.97
CA ALA A 210 -0.68 -5.11 -29.45
C ALA A 210 -1.72 -5.64 -28.45
N PHE A 211 -1.41 -5.54 -27.15
CA PHE A 211 -2.25 -6.00 -26.05
C PHE A 211 -2.28 -4.98 -24.89
N PRO A 212 -3.20 -3.99 -24.92
CA PRO A 212 -3.23 -2.90 -23.94
C PRO A 212 -3.44 -3.34 -22.49
N ASP A 213 -4.10 -4.48 -22.26
CA ASP A 213 -4.36 -5.03 -20.92
C ASP A 213 -3.07 -5.43 -20.16
N LEU A 214 -1.93 -5.52 -20.86
CA LEU A 214 -0.62 -5.79 -20.25
C LEU A 214 -0.26 -4.79 -19.15
N ASP A 215 -0.63 -3.52 -19.32
CA ASP A 215 -0.26 -2.48 -18.38
C ASP A 215 -0.90 -2.74 -17.02
N GLN A 216 -2.22 -2.93 -16.99
CA GLN A 216 -2.97 -3.15 -15.75
C GLN A 216 -2.47 -4.37 -14.97
N HIS A 217 -2.12 -5.45 -15.67
CA HIS A 217 -1.64 -6.69 -15.06
C HIS A 217 -0.15 -6.63 -14.64
N SER A 218 0.60 -5.65 -15.14
CA SER A 218 2.02 -5.44 -14.80
C SER A 218 2.22 -4.51 -13.60
N ARG A 219 1.13 -3.93 -13.06
CA ARG A 219 1.16 -2.99 -11.93
C ARG A 219 1.43 -3.74 -10.61
N PRO A 220 2.45 -3.31 -9.85
CA PRO A 220 2.65 -3.84 -8.51
C PRO A 220 1.58 -3.35 -7.54
N ALA A 221 1.46 -4.03 -6.40
CA ALA A 221 0.60 -3.59 -5.30
C ALA A 221 0.95 -2.15 -4.88
N ASN A 222 -0.07 -1.34 -4.60
CA ASN A 222 0.10 0.06 -4.26
C ASN A 222 0.85 0.23 -2.93
N PRO A 223 2.04 0.88 -2.90
CA PRO A 223 2.80 1.04 -1.68
C PRO A 223 2.27 2.18 -0.79
N TYR A 224 1.47 3.09 -1.35
CA TYR A 224 0.95 4.25 -0.64
C TYR A 224 -0.34 3.89 0.09
N ARG A 225 -0.46 4.37 1.33
CA ARG A 225 -1.55 3.99 2.25
C ARG A 225 -2.76 4.92 2.16
N GLY A 226 -2.67 5.96 1.34
CA GLY A 226 -3.75 6.93 1.17
C GLY A 226 -4.02 7.67 2.48
N LEU A 227 -5.23 7.53 3.01
CA LEU A 227 -5.60 8.21 4.26
C LEU A 227 -5.47 7.30 5.49
N GLU A 228 -5.05 6.06 5.31
CA GLU A 228 -4.76 5.16 6.41
C GLU A 228 -3.43 5.53 7.08
N SER A 229 -3.34 5.28 8.39
CA SER A 229 -2.07 5.40 9.11
C SER A 229 -1.20 4.17 8.87
N PHE A 230 0.10 4.38 8.65
CA PHE A 230 1.08 3.29 8.60
C PHE A 230 1.13 2.56 9.94
N ARG A 231 1.16 1.23 9.89
CA ARG A 231 1.26 0.32 11.04
C ARG A 231 2.56 -0.47 10.98
N GLU A 232 2.77 -1.32 11.98
CA GLU A 232 3.98 -2.14 12.11
C GLU A 232 4.25 -3.01 10.87
N LYS A 233 3.19 -3.56 10.26
CA LYS A 233 3.28 -4.36 9.02
C LYS A 233 3.76 -3.57 7.80
N ASP A 234 3.67 -2.24 7.84
CA ASP A 234 3.98 -1.34 6.73
C ASP A 234 5.40 -0.75 6.87
N ALA A 235 6.22 -1.24 7.81
CA ALA A 235 7.55 -0.72 8.13
C ALA A 235 8.48 -0.63 6.91
N ASP A 236 8.44 -1.63 6.02
CA ASP A 236 9.26 -1.68 4.80
C ASP A 236 8.88 -0.59 3.78
N LEU A 237 7.73 0.06 3.96
CA LEU A 237 7.22 1.14 3.10
C LEU A 237 7.30 2.51 3.77
N TYR A 238 7.83 2.60 4.99
CA TYR A 238 7.83 3.82 5.79
C TYR A 238 9.18 4.58 5.74
N PHE A 239 9.21 5.66 4.95
CA PHE A 239 10.44 6.44 4.68
C PHE A 239 10.37 7.90 5.17
N GLY A 240 11.48 8.64 5.06
CA GLY A 240 11.54 10.08 5.34
C GLY A 240 11.59 10.49 6.82
N ARG A 241 11.55 9.51 7.75
CA ARG A 241 11.54 9.75 9.22
C ARG A 241 12.71 9.10 9.97
N GLY A 242 13.75 8.63 9.29
CA GLY A 242 14.87 7.89 9.90
C GLY A 242 15.53 8.59 11.10
N GLN A 243 15.80 9.89 11.00
CA GLN A 243 16.38 10.67 12.12
C GLN A 243 15.41 10.78 13.31
N THR A 244 14.12 10.99 13.05
CA THR A 244 13.09 11.06 14.09
C THR A 244 12.96 9.72 14.81
N ILE A 245 12.95 8.60 14.07
CA ILE A 245 12.88 7.25 14.64
C ILE A 245 14.11 6.98 15.51
N THR A 246 15.30 7.34 15.03
CA THR A 246 16.55 7.17 15.78
C THR A 246 16.53 7.94 17.11
N ARG A 247 16.10 9.21 17.07
CA ARG A 247 15.95 10.04 18.28
C ARG A 247 14.89 9.48 19.23
N LEU A 248 13.75 9.04 18.72
CA LEU A 248 12.66 8.49 19.53
C LEU A 248 13.10 7.20 20.22
N ARG A 249 13.84 6.33 19.52
CA ARG A 249 14.43 5.12 20.07
C ARG A 249 15.38 5.42 21.24
N GLN A 250 16.25 6.42 21.10
CA GLN A 250 17.14 6.86 22.18
C GLN A 250 16.35 7.37 23.39
N VAL A 251 15.39 8.27 23.16
CA VAL A 251 14.58 8.85 24.24
C VAL A 251 13.80 7.79 25.00
N VAL A 252 13.18 6.83 24.30
CA VAL A 252 12.45 5.72 24.92
C VAL A 252 13.39 4.78 25.67
N ALA A 253 14.61 4.57 25.18
CA ALA A 253 15.61 3.78 25.87
C ALA A 253 16.22 4.49 27.09
N ASP A 254 16.24 5.83 27.15
CA ASP A 254 16.95 6.52 28.23
C ASP A 254 16.01 7.05 29.31
N ARG A 255 14.70 7.16 29.03
CA ARG A 255 13.73 7.82 29.90
C ARG A 255 12.55 6.91 30.26
N PRO A 256 12.02 6.99 31.49
CA PRO A 256 10.80 6.30 31.88
C PRO A 256 9.53 6.95 31.31
N PHE A 257 9.64 8.18 30.78
CA PHE A 257 8.54 8.90 30.15
C PHE A 257 9.00 9.59 28.87
N ALA A 258 8.16 9.51 27.84
CA ALA A 258 8.30 10.22 26.60
C ALA A 258 6.93 10.67 26.09
N ALA A 259 6.89 11.82 25.42
CA ALA A 259 5.69 12.31 24.76
C ALA A 259 6.04 12.79 23.35
N VAL A 260 5.27 12.38 22.35
CA VAL A 260 5.38 12.85 20.95
C VAL A 260 4.20 13.76 20.67
N ILE A 261 4.51 15.04 20.46
CA ILE A 261 3.51 16.10 20.29
C ILE A 261 3.63 16.69 18.88
N GLY A 262 2.50 16.89 18.21
CA GLY A 262 2.50 17.46 16.86
C GLY A 262 1.10 17.71 16.31
N ALA A 263 1.01 18.49 15.25
CA ALA A 263 -0.25 18.82 14.57
C ALA A 263 -1.04 17.57 14.15
N SER A 264 -2.35 17.74 13.89
CA SER A 264 -3.16 16.69 13.25
C SER A 264 -2.55 16.28 11.91
N GLY A 265 -2.56 14.98 11.58
CA GLY A 265 -1.98 14.47 10.33
C GLY A 265 -0.44 14.57 10.19
N SER A 266 0.31 14.95 11.24
CA SER A 266 1.79 15.02 11.17
C SER A 266 2.51 13.66 11.15
N GLY A 267 1.77 12.56 11.33
CA GLY A 267 2.29 11.20 11.33
C GLY A 267 2.77 10.69 12.69
N LYS A 268 2.22 11.19 13.81
CA LYS A 268 2.56 10.75 15.18
C LYS A 268 2.37 9.24 15.37
N SER A 269 1.18 8.73 15.05
CA SER A 269 0.88 7.30 15.17
C SER A 269 1.75 6.50 14.18
N SER A 270 1.91 6.97 12.94
CA SER A 270 2.78 6.31 11.95
C SER A 270 4.24 6.20 12.40
N VAL A 271 4.85 7.26 12.96
CA VAL A 271 6.26 7.21 13.39
C VAL A 271 6.46 6.27 14.57
N VAL A 272 5.45 6.13 15.44
CA VAL A 272 5.47 5.17 16.54
C VAL A 272 5.29 3.75 16.01
N PHE A 273 4.21 3.47 15.28
CA PHE A 273 3.84 2.10 14.90
C PHE A 273 4.64 1.54 13.73
N ALA A 274 4.94 2.32 12.69
CA ALA A 274 5.70 1.86 11.53
C ALA A 274 7.20 2.15 11.63
N GLY A 275 7.60 3.06 12.52
CA GLY A 275 9.00 3.43 12.72
C GLY A 275 9.61 2.84 13.99
N LEU A 276 9.12 3.28 15.15
CA LEU A 276 9.69 2.92 16.45
C LEU A 276 9.48 1.43 16.79
N LEU A 277 8.25 0.91 16.72
CA LEU A 277 7.94 -0.46 17.11
C LEU A 277 8.81 -1.50 16.39
N PRO A 278 8.90 -1.50 15.04
CA PRO A 278 9.77 -2.42 14.32
C PRO A 278 11.23 -2.31 14.77
N ALA A 279 11.74 -1.10 14.96
CA ALA A 279 13.12 -0.87 15.41
C ALA A 279 13.38 -1.40 16.83
N LEU A 280 12.40 -1.32 17.74
CA LEU A 280 12.50 -1.89 19.08
C LEU A 280 12.36 -3.41 19.06
N ARG A 281 11.44 -3.98 18.29
CA ARG A 281 11.29 -5.44 18.18
C ARG A 281 12.52 -6.11 17.57
N GLN A 282 13.17 -5.48 16.61
CA GLN A 282 14.44 -5.98 16.04
C GLN A 282 15.55 -6.08 17.09
N SER A 283 15.51 -5.28 18.17
CA SER A 283 16.48 -5.40 19.26
C SER A 283 16.20 -6.59 20.20
N GLY A 284 14.98 -7.11 20.25
CA GLY A 284 14.60 -8.26 21.09
C GLY A 284 14.41 -7.96 22.59
N ASP A 285 14.69 -6.74 23.03
CA ASP A 285 14.77 -6.37 24.45
C ASP A 285 13.49 -5.74 25.02
N TRP A 286 12.38 -5.75 24.27
CA TRP A 286 11.17 -4.97 24.62
C TRP A 286 9.89 -5.81 24.66
N LEU A 287 9.14 -5.68 25.77
CA LEU A 287 7.72 -6.01 25.88
C LEU A 287 6.92 -4.73 25.58
N ILE A 288 6.05 -4.77 24.57
CA ILE A 288 5.36 -3.57 24.07
C ILE A 288 3.85 -3.74 24.15
N ALA A 289 3.21 -2.96 25.02
CA ALA A 289 1.76 -2.81 25.08
C ALA A 289 1.36 -1.45 24.51
N HIS A 290 0.21 -1.37 23.84
CA HIS A 290 -0.33 -0.10 23.36
C HIS A 290 -1.84 -0.05 23.48
N CYS A 291 -2.38 1.12 23.80
CA CYS A 291 -3.81 1.39 23.83
C CYS A 291 -4.11 2.83 23.38
N ARG A 292 -5.41 3.10 23.22
CA ARG A 292 -5.98 4.43 22.97
C ARG A 292 -7.06 4.66 24.02
N PRO A 293 -7.15 5.83 24.67
CA PRO A 293 -8.08 6.02 25.79
C PRO A 293 -9.57 5.77 25.45
N LYS A 294 -10.03 6.20 24.26
CA LYS A 294 -11.44 6.12 23.84
C LYS A 294 -12.41 6.63 24.95
N LYS A 295 -13.62 6.08 25.03
CA LYS A 295 -14.66 6.40 26.04
C LYS A 295 -14.51 5.62 27.35
N GLN A 296 -13.77 4.51 27.34
CA GLN A 296 -13.55 3.66 28.51
C GLN A 296 -12.04 3.47 28.75
N PRO A 297 -11.33 4.52 29.22
CA PRO A 297 -9.87 4.51 29.29
C PRO A 297 -9.30 3.38 30.16
N LEU A 298 -9.94 3.05 31.28
CA LEU A 298 -9.51 1.94 32.14
C LEU A 298 -9.73 0.56 31.51
N TYR A 299 -10.76 0.39 30.69
CA TYR A 299 -11.00 -0.85 29.95
C TYR A 299 -9.92 -1.04 28.89
N GLU A 300 -9.63 -0.01 28.08
CA GLU A 300 -8.63 -0.05 27.01
C GLU A 300 -7.21 -0.31 27.54
N LEU A 301 -6.87 0.30 28.68
CA LEU A 301 -5.62 0.04 29.39
C LEU A 301 -5.55 -1.40 29.94
N SER A 302 -6.67 -1.94 30.41
CA SER A 302 -6.72 -3.34 30.86
C SER A 302 -6.56 -4.28 29.67
N ALA A 303 -7.30 -4.06 28.59
CA ALA A 303 -7.34 -4.91 27.41
C ALA A 303 -5.95 -5.06 26.75
N CYS A 304 -5.14 -4.01 26.75
CA CYS A 304 -3.79 -4.07 26.19
C CYS A 304 -2.78 -4.82 27.09
N LEU A 305 -3.06 -4.97 28.38
CA LEU A 305 -2.20 -5.66 29.36
C LEU A 305 -2.57 -7.13 29.52
N ILE A 306 -3.84 -7.51 29.32
CA ILE A 306 -4.32 -8.88 29.48
C ILE A 306 -3.53 -9.93 28.68
N PRO A 307 -3.15 -9.71 27.40
CA PRO A 307 -2.34 -10.67 26.66
C PRO A 307 -0.96 -10.97 27.27
N PHE A 308 -0.50 -10.15 28.23
CA PHE A 308 0.75 -10.39 28.96
C PHE A 308 0.56 -11.18 30.26
N LEU A 309 -0.66 -11.19 30.80
CA LEU A 309 -1.04 -11.86 32.06
C LEU A 309 -1.72 -13.21 31.83
N TYR A 310 -2.41 -13.37 30.69
CA TYR A 310 -3.22 -14.53 30.36
C TYR A 310 -3.04 -14.91 28.89
N ASP A 311 -2.56 -16.13 28.64
CA ASP A 311 -2.35 -16.62 27.27
C ASP A 311 -3.66 -16.99 26.57
N ASP A 312 -4.64 -17.52 27.32
CA ASP A 312 -5.91 -18.01 26.80
C ASP A 312 -6.77 -16.89 26.17
N PRO A 313 -7.01 -16.90 24.84
CA PRO A 313 -7.83 -15.91 24.15
C PRO A 313 -9.29 -15.87 24.62
N ILE A 314 -9.85 -16.98 25.10
CA ILE A 314 -11.27 -17.11 25.45
C ILE A 314 -11.58 -16.31 26.71
N LEU A 315 -10.66 -16.29 27.67
CA LEU A 315 -10.84 -15.63 28.97
C LEU A 315 -10.55 -14.11 28.92
N ARG A 316 -10.06 -13.58 27.80
CA ARG A 316 -9.55 -12.20 27.75
C ARG A 316 -10.61 -11.15 28.06
N SER A 317 -11.85 -11.34 27.59
CA SER A 317 -12.91 -10.36 27.83
C SER A 317 -13.26 -10.27 29.32
N GLU A 318 -13.53 -11.41 29.96
CA GLU A 318 -13.86 -11.49 31.39
C GLU A 318 -12.72 -10.91 32.25
N LYS A 319 -11.48 -11.29 31.95
CA LYS A 319 -10.31 -10.78 32.68
C LYS A 319 -10.04 -9.30 32.45
N THR A 320 -10.41 -8.76 31.29
CA THR A 320 -10.33 -7.32 31.02
C THR A 320 -11.27 -6.56 31.95
N ASP A 321 -12.52 -7.03 32.10
CA ASP A 321 -13.50 -6.40 33.00
C ASP A 321 -13.08 -6.49 34.47
N GLU A 322 -12.62 -7.66 34.93
CA GLU A 322 -12.09 -7.83 36.28
C GLU A 322 -10.93 -6.87 36.57
N LEU A 323 -10.01 -6.70 35.61
CA LEU A 323 -8.85 -5.83 35.77
C LEU A 323 -9.25 -4.36 35.79
N LYS A 324 -10.17 -3.96 34.89
CA LYS A 324 -10.76 -2.62 34.86
C LYS A 324 -11.38 -2.27 36.21
N GLU A 325 -12.18 -3.16 36.80
CA GLU A 325 -12.81 -2.94 38.10
C GLU A 325 -11.78 -2.81 39.23
N LYS A 326 -10.72 -3.64 39.22
CA LYS A 326 -9.62 -3.55 40.20
C LYS A 326 -8.85 -2.24 40.09
N LEU A 327 -8.55 -1.79 38.86
CA LEU A 327 -7.90 -0.51 38.60
C LEU A 327 -8.79 0.66 39.06
N HIS A 328 -10.09 0.61 38.74
CA HIS A 328 -11.06 1.62 39.13
C HIS A 328 -11.21 1.71 40.66
N ALA A 329 -11.29 0.57 41.35
CA ALA A 329 -11.37 0.52 42.81
C ALA A 329 -10.05 0.87 43.52
N GLY A 330 -8.94 1.02 42.78
CA GLY A 330 -7.61 1.26 43.33
C GLY A 330 -7.04 0.07 44.12
N SER A 331 -7.64 -1.12 44.01
CA SER A 331 -7.17 -2.33 44.69
C SER A 331 -5.89 -2.90 44.05
N VAL A 332 -5.65 -2.58 42.79
CA VAL A 332 -4.42 -2.87 42.06
C VAL A 332 -3.99 -1.62 41.28
N GLY A 333 -2.68 -1.37 41.22
CA GLY A 333 -2.09 -0.34 40.36
C GLY A 333 -1.26 -0.96 39.23
N LEU A 334 -0.96 -0.15 38.20
CA LEU A 334 -0.14 -0.61 37.06
C LEU A 334 1.22 -1.16 37.49
N VAL A 335 1.88 -0.56 38.48
CA VAL A 335 3.17 -1.05 39.01
C VAL A 335 3.09 -2.51 39.45
N GLY A 336 2.01 -2.89 40.14
CA GLY A 336 1.79 -4.28 40.59
C GLY A 336 1.54 -5.23 39.43
N ILE A 337 0.79 -4.79 38.42
CA ILE A 337 0.50 -5.57 37.20
C ILE A 337 1.78 -5.81 36.40
N ILE A 338 2.59 -4.78 36.19
CA ILE A 338 3.86 -4.90 35.46
C ILE A 338 4.82 -5.84 36.20
N ARG A 339 4.88 -5.74 37.54
CA ARG A 339 5.66 -6.69 38.35
C ARG A 339 5.17 -8.13 38.14
N GLN A 340 3.86 -8.35 38.17
CA GLN A 340 3.28 -9.67 37.91
C GLN A 340 3.61 -10.19 36.50
N ILE A 341 3.52 -9.35 35.46
CA ILE A 341 3.89 -9.72 34.08
C ILE A 341 5.35 -10.17 34.01
N ARG A 342 6.25 -9.48 34.72
CA ARG A 342 7.68 -9.81 34.77
C ARG A 342 7.92 -11.13 35.50
N GLU A 343 7.30 -11.32 36.66
CA GLU A 343 7.39 -12.56 37.45
C GLU A 343 6.92 -13.78 36.66
N GLN A 344 5.86 -13.65 35.84
CA GLN A 344 5.36 -14.76 35.00
C GLN A 344 6.26 -15.09 33.81
N ARG A 345 7.19 -14.20 33.44
CA ARG A 345 8.04 -14.33 32.24
C ARG A 345 9.51 -14.60 32.60
N GLU A 346 9.76 -15.46 33.58
CA GLU A 346 11.08 -15.84 34.16
C GLU A 346 12.24 -16.04 33.16
N GLN A 347 11.97 -16.31 31.88
CA GLN A 347 12.98 -16.43 30.82
C GLN A 347 13.45 -15.10 30.20
N HIS A 348 12.92 -13.95 30.65
CA HIS A 348 13.14 -12.63 30.05
C HIS A 348 13.41 -11.51 31.08
N GLU A 349 14.18 -11.80 32.15
CA GLU A 349 14.47 -10.84 33.24
C GLU A 349 15.06 -9.49 32.78
N SER A 350 15.70 -9.43 31.60
CA SER A 350 16.32 -8.23 31.04
C SER A 350 15.41 -7.41 30.11
N GLN A 351 14.18 -7.84 29.83
CA GLN A 351 13.30 -7.13 28.90
C GLN A 351 12.67 -5.89 29.52
N ARG A 352 12.74 -4.78 28.79
CA ARG A 352 12.14 -3.50 29.16
C ARG A 352 10.69 -3.45 28.72
N PHE A 353 9.82 -2.84 29.52
CA PHE A 353 8.40 -2.73 29.19
C PHE A 353 8.08 -1.32 28.68
N LEU A 354 7.48 -1.24 27.50
CA LEU A 354 7.01 0.00 26.88
C LEU A 354 5.48 -0.02 26.83
N LEU A 355 4.84 0.95 27.50
CA LEU A 355 3.42 1.22 27.38
C LEU A 355 3.20 2.46 26.50
N ILE A 356 2.52 2.28 25.37
CA ILE A 356 2.21 3.34 24.42
C ILE A 356 0.75 3.73 24.57
N VAL A 357 0.47 5.01 24.82
CA VAL A 357 -0.88 5.55 24.80
C VAL A 357 -0.99 6.49 23.60
N ASP A 358 -1.58 5.99 22.52
CA ASP A 358 -1.77 6.76 21.28
C ASP A 358 -3.04 7.63 21.37
N GLN A 359 -3.01 8.80 20.73
CA GLN A 359 -4.12 9.78 20.73
C GLN A 359 -4.60 10.13 22.14
N PHE A 360 -3.64 10.48 23.00
CA PHE A 360 -3.88 10.80 24.41
C PHE A 360 -4.91 11.92 24.62
N GLU A 361 -5.07 12.83 23.64
CA GLU A 361 -6.10 13.87 23.67
C GLU A 361 -7.55 13.34 23.81
N GLU A 362 -7.80 12.07 23.50
CA GLU A 362 -9.11 11.44 23.71
C GLU A 362 -9.54 11.37 25.14
N LEU A 363 -8.57 11.29 26.04
CA LEU A 363 -8.84 11.36 27.46
C LEU A 363 -9.57 12.66 27.82
N PHE A 364 -9.25 13.76 27.15
CA PHE A 364 -9.85 15.08 27.41
C PHE A 364 -11.07 15.39 26.54
N THR A 365 -11.21 14.74 25.38
CA THR A 365 -12.26 15.06 24.40
C THR A 365 -13.46 14.13 24.43
N LEU A 366 -13.27 12.89 24.91
CA LEU A 366 -14.31 11.87 24.97
C LEU A 366 -14.80 11.59 26.40
N ASN A 367 -14.11 12.11 27.42
CA ASN A 367 -14.43 11.88 28.82
C ASN A 367 -14.64 13.21 29.54
N THR A 368 -15.67 13.31 30.37
CA THR A 368 -16.02 14.52 31.13
C THR A 368 -15.73 14.38 32.63
N ASP A 369 -15.59 13.15 33.14
CA ASP A 369 -15.27 12.86 34.53
C ASP A 369 -13.81 13.20 34.86
N GLN A 370 -13.62 14.25 35.65
CA GLN A 370 -12.30 14.73 36.06
C GLN A 370 -11.59 13.79 37.04
N GLU A 371 -12.33 12.99 37.81
CA GLU A 371 -11.74 12.02 38.72
C GLU A 371 -11.17 10.84 37.94
N LEU A 372 -11.93 10.31 36.97
CA LEU A 372 -11.47 9.27 36.06
C LEU A 372 -10.21 9.70 35.29
N ILE A 373 -10.19 10.92 34.75
CA ILE A 373 -9.02 11.48 34.04
C ILE A 373 -7.82 11.56 34.98
N ARG A 374 -8.01 12.06 36.21
CA ARG A 374 -6.94 12.16 37.21
C ARG A 374 -6.41 10.79 37.61
N GLN A 375 -7.30 9.82 37.85
CA GLN A 375 -6.96 8.45 38.19
C GLN A 375 -6.15 7.80 37.07
N TYR A 376 -6.59 7.92 35.82
CA TYR A 376 -5.89 7.37 34.66
C TYR A 376 -4.48 7.94 34.51
N ILE A 377 -4.33 9.26 34.61
CA ILE A 377 -3.01 9.93 34.60
C ILE A 377 -2.15 9.43 35.77
N GLY A 378 -2.72 9.35 36.98
CA GLY A 378 -2.03 8.87 38.17
C GLY A 378 -1.50 7.44 38.00
N LEU A 379 -2.29 6.54 37.40
CA LEU A 379 -1.87 5.16 37.11
C LEU A 379 -0.65 5.13 36.19
N LEU A 380 -0.66 5.89 35.08
CA LEU A 380 0.46 5.95 34.14
C LEU A 380 1.72 6.51 34.79
N LEU A 381 1.59 7.61 35.53
CA LEU A 381 2.73 8.33 36.12
C LEU A 381 3.32 7.59 37.34
N ALA A 382 2.54 6.77 38.04
CA ALA A 382 3.04 5.94 39.12
C ALA A 382 4.15 4.98 38.66
N CYS A 383 4.10 4.55 37.39
CA CYS A 383 5.08 3.64 36.82
C CYS A 383 6.42 4.29 36.46
N LEU A 384 6.55 5.62 36.51
CA LEU A 384 7.80 6.30 36.16
C LEU A 384 8.96 6.01 37.11
N ARG A 385 8.66 5.47 38.30
CA ARG A 385 9.65 5.02 39.29
C ARG A 385 10.02 3.55 39.14
N THR A 386 9.36 2.82 38.24
CA THR A 386 9.60 1.40 38.01
C THR A 386 10.81 1.25 37.10
N GLU A 387 11.78 0.44 37.51
CA GLU A 387 12.94 0.13 36.66
C GLU A 387 12.51 -0.57 35.37
N GLN A 388 13.20 -0.24 34.27
CA GLN A 388 12.98 -0.83 32.96
C GLN A 388 11.55 -0.67 32.42
N PHE A 389 10.82 0.36 32.86
CA PHE A 389 9.49 0.71 32.34
C PHE A 389 9.50 2.10 31.69
N THR A 390 8.87 2.21 30.52
CA THR A 390 8.71 3.48 29.81
C THR A 390 7.26 3.69 29.39
N VAL A 391 6.70 4.88 29.67
CA VAL A 391 5.44 5.35 29.07
C VAL A 391 5.75 6.24 27.89
N LEU A 392 5.13 5.97 26.74
CA LEU A 392 5.16 6.83 25.55
C LEU A 392 3.74 7.33 25.24
N LEU A 393 3.54 8.64 25.30
CA LEU A 393 2.28 9.27 24.89
C LEU A 393 2.41 9.84 23.47
N THR A 394 1.35 9.76 22.66
CA THR A 394 1.21 10.64 21.48
C THR A 394 0.05 11.59 21.69
N MET A 395 0.24 12.87 21.36
CA MET A 395 -0.81 13.87 21.57
C MET A 395 -0.80 14.96 20.49
N ARG A 396 -1.98 15.48 20.15
CA ARG A 396 -2.11 16.70 19.35
C ARG A 396 -1.57 17.94 20.10
N ALA A 397 -0.88 18.81 19.37
CA ALA A 397 -0.32 20.05 19.95
C ALA A 397 -1.39 20.96 20.58
N ASP A 398 -2.58 21.04 19.95
CA ASP A 398 -3.70 21.88 20.41
C ASP A 398 -4.24 21.48 21.80
N PHE A 399 -3.94 20.25 22.25
CA PHE A 399 -4.35 19.73 23.56
C PHE A 399 -3.26 19.86 24.62
N PHE A 400 -2.13 20.51 24.31
CA PHE A 400 -1.07 20.75 25.28
C PHE A 400 -1.54 21.56 26.48
N ALA A 401 -2.39 22.58 26.27
CA ALA A 401 -2.98 23.37 27.34
C ALA A 401 -3.84 22.53 28.31
N ALA A 402 -4.62 21.59 27.78
CA ALA A 402 -5.40 20.66 28.58
C ALA A 402 -4.50 19.67 29.34
N ALA A 403 -3.38 19.24 28.76
CA ALA A 403 -2.45 18.36 29.45
C ALA A 403 -1.74 19.05 30.63
N VAL A 404 -1.31 20.30 30.47
CA VAL A 404 -0.59 21.04 31.52
C VAL A 404 -1.51 21.59 32.62
N SER A 405 -2.83 21.61 32.41
CA SER A 405 -3.77 21.94 33.49
C SER A 405 -3.84 20.85 34.58
N HIS A 406 -3.34 19.64 34.28
CA HIS A 406 -3.17 18.56 35.24
C HIS A 406 -1.76 18.62 35.86
N PRO A 407 -1.61 18.97 37.16
CA PRO A 407 -0.30 19.25 37.75
C PRO A 407 0.73 18.12 37.64
N ALA A 408 0.31 16.87 37.84
CA ALA A 408 1.19 15.71 37.76
C ALA A 408 1.71 15.47 36.34
N LEU A 409 0.85 15.65 35.33
CA LEU A 409 1.23 15.51 33.92
C LEU A 409 2.10 16.68 33.47
N ALA A 410 1.81 17.90 33.92
CA ALA A 410 2.66 19.07 33.68
C ALA A 410 4.09 18.85 34.20
N GLN A 411 4.23 18.34 35.43
CA GLN A 411 5.53 18.03 36.02
C GLN A 411 6.30 16.96 35.21
N ALA A 412 5.60 15.92 34.72
CA ALA A 412 6.23 14.90 33.89
C ALA A 412 6.68 15.45 32.53
N LEU A 413 5.84 16.27 31.88
CA LEU A 413 6.19 16.91 30.60
C LEU A 413 7.38 17.88 30.74
N ASP A 414 7.46 18.61 31.85
CA ASP A 414 8.60 19.50 32.16
C ASP A 414 9.89 18.69 32.41
N SER A 415 9.81 17.65 33.23
CA SER A 415 10.97 16.83 33.62
C SER A 415 11.58 16.06 32.45
N TYR A 416 10.77 15.60 31.49
CA TYR A 416 11.20 14.69 30.43
C TYR A 416 11.11 15.28 29.02
N ALA A 417 10.76 16.56 28.89
CA ALA A 417 10.68 17.38 27.66
C ALA A 417 10.10 16.66 26.42
N PRO A 418 8.90 17.02 25.94
CA PRO A 418 8.26 16.33 24.82
C PRO A 418 9.06 16.44 23.52
N ILE A 419 9.00 15.40 22.70
CA ILE A 419 9.47 15.41 21.32
C ILE A 419 8.39 16.10 20.48
N ILE A 420 8.68 17.32 20.04
CA ILE A 420 7.86 17.99 19.05
C ILE A 420 8.16 17.38 17.69
N LEU A 421 7.16 16.75 17.07
CA LEU A 421 7.26 16.14 15.76
C LEU A 421 7.24 17.23 14.69
N PRO A 422 8.37 17.52 14.01
CA PRO A 422 8.39 18.56 13.00
C PRO A 422 7.68 18.08 11.73
N GLN A 423 7.38 19.03 10.85
CA GLN A 423 7.06 18.68 9.46
C GLN A 423 8.23 17.92 8.82
N ILE A 424 7.93 17.04 7.86
CA ILE A 424 8.97 16.37 7.08
C ILE A 424 9.67 17.43 6.22
N ASN A 425 10.99 17.40 6.18
CA ASN A 425 11.76 18.30 5.32
C ASN A 425 11.72 17.82 3.86
N GLU A 426 12.22 18.64 2.94
CA GLU A 426 12.20 18.34 1.50
C GLU A 426 12.84 16.98 1.16
N GLN A 427 13.99 16.67 1.78
CA GLN A 427 14.67 15.39 1.57
C GLN A 427 13.82 14.20 2.05
N GLY A 428 13.20 14.30 3.23
CA GLY A 428 12.33 13.26 3.75
C GLY A 428 11.04 13.10 2.92
N LEU A 429 10.50 14.20 2.37
CA LEU A 429 9.36 14.12 1.47
C LEU A 429 9.72 13.40 0.16
N ARG A 430 10.91 13.69 -0.39
CA ARG A 430 11.43 12.95 -1.54
C ARG A 430 11.55 11.47 -1.24
N GLU A 431 12.06 11.09 -0.08
CA GLU A 431 12.14 9.68 0.33
C GLU A 431 10.76 9.03 0.43
N VAL A 432 9.77 9.70 1.03
CA VAL A 432 8.37 9.23 1.12
C VAL A 432 7.78 8.99 -0.27
N ILE A 433 8.07 9.86 -1.23
CA ILE A 433 7.52 9.78 -2.59
C ILE A 433 8.27 8.75 -3.44
N GLU A 434 9.61 8.75 -3.46
CA GLU A 434 10.37 8.00 -4.45
C GLU A 434 10.71 6.58 -4.00
N GLN A 435 11.01 6.36 -2.72
CA GLN A 435 11.55 5.07 -2.25
C GLN A 435 10.54 3.92 -2.38
N PRO A 436 9.26 4.06 -1.96
CA PRO A 436 8.30 2.96 -2.11
C PRO A 436 8.04 2.60 -3.59
N ALA A 437 7.98 3.61 -4.47
CA ALA A 437 7.84 3.37 -5.91
C ALA A 437 9.07 2.66 -6.48
N THR A 438 10.27 3.11 -6.11
CA THR A 438 11.54 2.55 -6.60
C THR A 438 11.69 1.07 -6.22
N MET A 439 11.32 0.70 -4.99
CA MET A 439 11.34 -0.70 -4.53
C MET A 439 10.46 -1.62 -5.39
N LEU A 440 9.40 -1.07 -5.99
CA LEU A 440 8.46 -1.78 -6.83
C LEU A 440 8.73 -1.58 -8.33
N GLY A 441 9.83 -0.92 -8.68
CA GLY A 441 10.22 -0.64 -10.06
C GLY A 441 9.31 0.36 -10.77
N VAL A 442 8.57 1.18 -10.02
CA VAL A 442 7.73 2.28 -10.53
C VAL A 442 8.48 3.59 -10.39
N ARG A 443 8.31 4.48 -11.37
CA ARG A 443 9.07 5.72 -11.47
C ARG A 443 8.17 6.92 -11.68
N PHE A 444 8.61 8.07 -11.19
CA PHE A 444 8.02 9.35 -11.52
C PHE A 444 8.73 9.94 -12.73
N GLU A 445 7.96 10.64 -13.55
CA GLU A 445 8.51 11.46 -14.62
C GLU A 445 9.43 12.56 -14.06
N ALA A 446 10.47 12.93 -14.82
CA ALA A 446 11.45 13.91 -14.39
C ALA A 446 10.79 15.23 -13.96
N GLY A 447 11.22 15.76 -12.81
CA GLY A 447 10.69 16.99 -12.21
C GLY A 447 9.29 16.89 -11.58
N LEU A 448 8.59 15.75 -11.70
CA LEU A 448 7.27 15.59 -11.09
C LEU A 448 7.35 15.56 -9.56
N VAL A 449 8.35 14.89 -8.99
CA VAL A 449 8.52 14.83 -7.53
C VAL A 449 8.78 16.22 -6.95
N ASP A 450 9.59 17.04 -7.63
CA ASP A 450 9.85 18.42 -7.21
C ASP A 450 8.58 19.28 -7.20
N LEU A 451 7.71 19.07 -8.21
CA LEU A 451 6.41 19.72 -8.29
C LEU A 451 5.49 19.25 -7.15
N ILE A 452 5.41 17.95 -6.88
CA ILE A 452 4.62 17.39 -5.78
C ILE A 452 5.08 17.98 -4.45
N ILE A 453 6.39 17.99 -4.18
CA ILE A 453 6.95 18.54 -2.92
C ILE A 453 6.62 20.03 -2.79
N ARG A 454 6.70 20.80 -3.88
CA ARG A 454 6.30 22.21 -3.88
C ARG A 454 4.83 22.38 -3.54
N ASP A 455 3.96 21.55 -4.10
CA ASP A 455 2.50 21.61 -3.89
C ASP A 455 2.06 21.15 -2.50
N VAL A 456 2.81 20.26 -1.84
CA VAL A 456 2.61 19.91 -0.41
C VAL A 456 2.75 21.16 0.47
N GLY A 457 3.69 22.04 0.13
CA GLY A 457 3.94 23.29 0.83
C GLY A 457 4.32 23.10 2.30
N LYS A 458 4.09 24.14 3.12
CA LYS A 458 4.36 24.15 4.57
C LYS A 458 3.10 24.03 5.42
N GLU A 459 1.97 23.67 4.82
CA GLU A 459 0.71 23.55 5.56
C GLU A 459 0.75 22.35 6.52
N PRO A 460 0.39 22.51 7.80
CA PRO A 460 0.23 21.39 8.72
C PRO A 460 -0.83 20.39 8.22
N GLY A 461 -0.57 19.09 8.40
CA GLY A 461 -1.53 18.04 8.02
C GLY A 461 -1.59 17.73 6.52
N SER A 462 -0.55 18.08 5.76
CA SER A 462 -0.44 17.81 4.32
C SER A 462 -0.03 16.38 3.98
N LEU A 463 0.55 15.61 4.91
CA LEU A 463 1.01 14.23 4.65
C LEU A 463 -0.10 13.26 4.26
N PRO A 464 -1.29 13.24 4.91
CA PRO A 464 -2.39 12.39 4.46
C PRO A 464 -2.86 12.75 3.05
N LEU A 465 -2.81 14.03 2.68
CA LEU A 465 -3.16 14.47 1.33
C LEU A 465 -2.11 14.07 0.30
N LEU A 466 -0.83 14.14 0.67
CA LEU A 466 0.26 13.62 -0.14
C LEU A 466 0.06 12.12 -0.40
N GLU A 467 -0.15 11.32 0.66
CA GLU A 467 -0.40 9.88 0.52
C GLU A 467 -1.64 9.59 -0.33
N PHE A 468 -2.75 10.30 -0.12
CA PHE A 468 -3.93 10.15 -0.97
C PHE A 468 -3.64 10.47 -2.44
N CYS A 469 -2.90 11.55 -2.70
CA CYS A 469 -2.47 11.95 -4.03
C CYS A 469 -1.61 10.85 -4.68
N LEU A 470 -0.62 10.32 -3.96
CA LEU A 470 0.25 9.25 -4.43
C LEU A 470 -0.52 7.95 -4.70
N THR A 471 -1.49 7.61 -3.85
CA THR A 471 -2.42 6.49 -4.10
C THR A 471 -3.19 6.68 -5.41
N GLN A 472 -3.73 7.87 -5.67
CA GLN A 472 -4.47 8.17 -6.91
C GLN A 472 -3.57 8.19 -8.17
N LEU A 473 -2.33 8.65 -8.03
CA LEU A 473 -1.32 8.60 -9.08
C LEU A 473 -0.93 7.18 -9.43
N TRP A 474 -0.79 6.31 -8.43
CA TRP A 474 -0.42 4.91 -8.63
C TRP A 474 -1.44 4.15 -9.49
N GLU A 475 -2.73 4.41 -9.30
CA GLU A 475 -3.81 3.82 -10.10
C GLU A 475 -3.83 4.33 -11.55
N ARG A 476 -3.14 5.45 -11.82
CA ARG A 476 -3.00 6.08 -13.14
C ARG A 476 -1.60 5.92 -13.71
N GLN A 477 -0.76 5.08 -13.12
CA GLN A 477 0.54 4.77 -13.70
C GLN A 477 0.33 4.07 -15.04
N GLU A 478 1.21 4.35 -15.97
CA GLU A 478 1.28 3.69 -17.27
C GLU A 478 2.67 3.07 -17.39
N CYS A 479 2.71 1.76 -17.54
CA CYS A 479 3.91 0.96 -17.73
C CYS A 479 4.97 1.21 -16.65
N ARG A 480 4.52 1.28 -15.39
CA ARG A 480 5.34 1.63 -14.23
C ARG A 480 5.93 3.04 -14.25
N ARG A 481 5.29 3.98 -14.96
CA ARG A 481 5.62 5.40 -14.95
C ARG A 481 4.42 6.24 -14.50
N ILE A 482 4.64 7.14 -13.55
CA ILE A 482 3.69 8.15 -13.11
C ILE A 482 4.05 9.47 -13.81
N SER A 483 3.10 10.03 -14.56
CA SER A 483 3.32 11.18 -15.44
C SER A 483 2.81 12.51 -14.87
N HIS A 484 3.31 13.62 -15.40
CA HIS A 484 2.76 14.95 -15.12
C HIS A 484 1.29 15.07 -15.53
N ASP A 485 0.88 14.38 -16.59
CA ASP A 485 -0.50 14.42 -17.06
C ASP A 485 -1.44 13.68 -16.10
N ALA A 486 -1.03 12.54 -15.54
CA ALA A 486 -1.75 11.87 -14.47
C ALA A 486 -1.91 12.78 -13.24
N TYR A 487 -0.85 13.52 -12.88
CA TYR A 487 -0.87 14.49 -11.77
C TYR A 487 -1.83 15.67 -12.00
N LYS A 488 -1.83 16.25 -13.21
CA LYS A 488 -2.78 17.29 -13.60
C LYS A 488 -4.22 16.78 -13.60
N ALA A 489 -4.44 15.56 -14.10
CA ALA A 489 -5.77 14.94 -14.16
C ALA A 489 -6.40 14.84 -12.76
N ILE A 490 -5.61 14.43 -11.75
CA ILE A 490 -6.09 14.37 -10.37
C ILE A 490 -6.14 15.74 -9.67
N GLY A 491 -5.66 16.82 -10.29
CA GLY A 491 -5.70 18.18 -9.72
C GLY A 491 -4.61 18.48 -8.69
N GLY A 492 -3.54 17.68 -8.66
CA GLY A 492 -2.44 17.83 -7.72
C GLY A 492 -2.77 17.50 -6.26
N VAL A 493 -1.79 17.62 -5.37
CA VAL A 493 -1.92 17.26 -3.93
C VAL A 493 -3.10 17.97 -3.28
N GLN A 494 -3.31 19.24 -3.62
CA GLN A 494 -4.26 20.09 -2.91
C GLN A 494 -5.72 19.76 -3.24
N GLN A 495 -6.02 19.35 -4.47
CA GLN A 495 -7.39 19.12 -4.95
C GLN A 495 -7.74 17.65 -5.18
N ALA A 496 -6.77 16.73 -5.16
CA ALA A 496 -7.00 15.31 -5.43
C ALA A 496 -8.17 14.72 -4.61
N LEU A 497 -8.19 14.99 -3.30
CA LEU A 497 -9.26 14.51 -2.43
C LEU A 497 -10.64 15.12 -2.76
N ALA A 498 -10.68 16.43 -3.04
CA ALA A 498 -11.92 17.12 -3.38
C ALA A 498 -12.47 16.65 -4.74
N LYS A 499 -11.62 16.56 -5.77
CA LYS A 499 -12.02 16.03 -7.09
C LYS A 499 -12.51 14.59 -7.02
N HIS A 500 -11.86 13.75 -6.21
CA HIS A 500 -12.32 12.39 -5.98
C HIS A 500 -13.69 12.36 -5.31
N ALA A 501 -13.90 13.18 -4.27
CA ALA A 501 -15.19 13.30 -3.61
C ALA A 501 -16.30 13.80 -4.56
N ASP A 502 -16.00 14.79 -5.40
CA ASP A 502 -16.93 15.29 -6.42
C ASP A 502 -17.26 14.21 -7.45
N ALA A 503 -16.27 13.48 -7.97
CA ALA A 503 -16.48 12.39 -8.91
C ALA A 503 -17.39 11.31 -8.31
N VAL A 504 -17.08 10.87 -7.08
CA VAL A 504 -17.91 9.89 -6.35
C VAL A 504 -19.33 10.42 -6.13
N TYR A 505 -19.48 11.67 -5.70
CA TYR A 505 -20.79 12.31 -5.51
C TYR A 505 -21.62 12.34 -6.80
N THR A 506 -20.98 12.55 -7.96
CA THR A 506 -21.68 12.56 -9.25
C THR A 506 -22.19 11.19 -9.69
N GLU A 507 -21.62 10.09 -9.20
CA GLU A 507 -22.09 8.73 -9.49
C GLU A 507 -23.45 8.40 -8.84
N PHE A 508 -23.86 9.15 -7.80
CA PHE A 508 -25.12 8.94 -7.10
C PHE A 508 -26.29 9.69 -7.75
N THR A 509 -27.49 9.11 -7.67
CA THR A 509 -28.77 9.72 -8.09
C THR A 509 -29.16 10.89 -7.19
N GLU A 510 -30.12 11.71 -7.62
CA GLU A 510 -30.57 12.88 -6.85
C GLU A 510 -31.11 12.51 -5.46
N SER A 511 -31.90 11.44 -5.36
CA SER A 511 -32.41 10.94 -4.06
C SER A 511 -31.29 10.43 -3.15
N GLU A 512 -30.31 9.70 -3.70
CA GLU A 512 -29.15 9.24 -2.92
C GLU A 512 -28.31 10.42 -2.45
N ARG A 513 -28.14 11.48 -3.26
CA ARG A 513 -27.34 12.67 -2.88
C ARG A 513 -27.90 13.40 -1.66
N GLU A 514 -29.22 13.44 -1.49
CA GLU A 514 -29.85 13.96 -0.26
C GLU A 514 -29.50 13.09 0.96
N GLN A 515 -29.50 11.76 0.79
CA GLN A 515 -29.10 10.82 1.83
C GLN A 515 -27.61 10.97 2.18
N LEU A 516 -26.74 11.18 1.18
CA LEU A 516 -25.32 11.48 1.38
C LEU A 516 -25.13 12.74 2.25
N ARG A 517 -25.90 13.82 1.99
CA ARG A 517 -25.87 15.03 2.84
C ARG A 517 -26.19 14.67 4.29
N HIS A 518 -27.21 13.86 4.54
CA HIS A 518 -27.56 13.43 5.90
C HIS A 518 -26.43 12.63 6.56
N ILE A 519 -25.85 11.67 5.85
CA ILE A 519 -24.74 10.85 6.32
C ILE A 519 -23.56 11.74 6.72
N PHE A 520 -23.06 12.59 5.82
CA PHE A 520 -21.87 13.38 6.10
C PHE A 520 -22.05 14.39 7.24
N LEU A 521 -23.22 15.03 7.36
CA LEU A 521 -23.52 15.94 8.48
C LEU A 521 -23.54 15.22 9.85
N LYS A 522 -23.85 13.92 9.87
CA LYS A 522 -23.74 13.10 11.09
C LYS A 522 -22.30 12.80 11.49
N LEU A 523 -21.36 12.91 10.55
CA LEU A 523 -19.94 12.59 10.72
C LEU A 523 -19.04 13.83 10.95
N VAL A 524 -19.62 15.03 11.06
CA VAL A 524 -18.89 16.28 11.32
C VAL A 524 -19.29 16.86 12.68
N ARG A 525 -18.31 17.19 13.52
CA ARG A 525 -18.50 17.96 14.76
C ARG A 525 -18.03 19.40 14.52
N PRO A 526 -18.92 20.40 14.61
CA PRO A 526 -18.54 21.79 14.40
C PRO A 526 -17.63 22.27 15.54
N GLY A 527 -16.54 22.95 15.20
CA GLY A 527 -15.67 23.58 16.19
C GLY A 527 -16.32 24.84 16.78
N GLN A 528 -16.19 25.05 18.09
CA GLN A 528 -16.60 26.30 18.77
C GLN A 528 -15.36 27.20 18.94
N GLY A 529 -15.00 27.94 17.89
CA GLY A 529 -13.77 28.74 17.84
C GLY A 529 -12.52 27.96 17.43
N THR A 530 -12.67 26.70 17.05
CA THR A 530 -11.65 25.82 16.49
C THR A 530 -12.11 25.26 15.14
N GLU A 531 -11.25 24.53 14.43
CA GLU A 531 -11.59 23.89 13.16
C GLU A 531 -12.63 22.76 13.35
N ASP A 532 -13.48 22.54 12.34
CA ASP A 532 -14.43 21.44 12.33
C ASP A 532 -13.68 20.09 12.32
N THR A 533 -14.09 19.16 13.18
CA THR A 533 -13.46 17.85 13.35
C THR A 533 -14.38 16.74 12.87
N ARG A 534 -13.80 15.58 12.55
CA ARG A 534 -14.61 14.38 12.29
C ARG A 534 -15.20 13.83 13.60
N GLN A 535 -16.35 13.16 13.52
CA GLN A 535 -16.90 12.35 14.61
C GLN A 535 -17.25 10.95 14.13
N VAL A 536 -17.19 10.00 15.05
CA VAL A 536 -17.66 8.63 14.83
C VAL A 536 -19.15 8.57 15.14
N ALA A 537 -19.93 7.95 14.26
CA ALA A 537 -21.35 7.66 14.47
C ALA A 537 -21.64 6.17 14.25
N THR A 538 -22.63 5.61 14.92
CA THR A 538 -23.09 4.24 14.61
C THR A 538 -24.04 4.25 13.41
N VAL A 539 -24.12 3.14 12.67
CA VAL A 539 -25.07 3.01 11.54
C VAL A 539 -26.52 3.27 12.00
N GLY A 540 -26.85 2.89 13.24
CA GLY A 540 -28.15 3.18 13.84
C GLY A 540 -28.40 4.67 14.11
N GLN A 541 -27.37 5.44 14.47
CA GLN A 541 -27.46 6.89 14.69
C GLN A 541 -27.61 7.71 13.39
N ILE A 542 -27.13 7.15 12.27
CA ILE A 542 -27.31 7.70 10.94
C ILE A 542 -28.70 7.34 10.44
N GLN A 543 -28.88 6.07 10.05
CA GLN A 543 -30.11 5.38 9.67
C GLN A 543 -29.71 4.03 9.05
N ALA A 544 -30.32 2.93 9.50
CA ALA A 544 -29.97 1.58 9.03
C ALA A 544 -30.22 1.37 7.52
N GLU A 545 -31.17 2.12 6.94
CA GLU A 545 -31.52 2.08 5.53
C GLU A 545 -30.38 2.58 4.62
N TYR A 546 -29.46 3.40 5.15
CA TYR A 546 -28.35 3.96 4.38
C TYR A 546 -27.12 3.04 4.31
N ARG A 547 -27.23 1.79 4.78
CA ARG A 547 -26.09 0.86 4.87
C ARG A 547 -25.46 0.54 3.52
N GLU A 548 -26.24 0.45 2.46
CA GLU A 548 -25.72 0.25 1.09
C GLU A 548 -24.89 1.46 0.63
N LEU A 549 -25.37 2.68 0.88
CA LEU A 549 -24.64 3.90 0.56
C LEU A 549 -23.37 4.04 1.39
N ILE A 550 -23.42 3.70 2.67
CA ILE A 550 -22.24 3.66 3.55
C ILE A 550 -21.20 2.69 2.98
N THR A 551 -21.62 1.49 2.58
CA THR A 551 -20.71 0.50 1.99
C THR A 551 -20.06 1.05 0.71
N ARG A 552 -20.86 1.63 -0.19
CA ARG A 552 -20.35 2.25 -1.44
C ARG A 552 -19.39 3.41 -1.16
N LEU A 553 -19.67 4.27 -0.17
CA LEU A 553 -18.78 5.37 0.23
C LEU A 553 -17.48 4.85 0.85
N ALA A 554 -17.54 3.74 1.60
CA ALA A 554 -16.37 3.09 2.18
C ALA A 554 -15.49 2.45 1.09
N ASP A 555 -16.09 1.76 0.12
CA ASP A 555 -15.39 1.20 -1.05
C ASP A 555 -14.69 2.29 -1.87
N LYS A 556 -15.33 3.46 -1.98
CA LYS A 556 -14.77 4.65 -2.62
C LYS A 556 -13.84 5.46 -1.69
N ARG A 557 -13.57 5.00 -0.47
CA ARG A 557 -12.65 5.58 0.51
C ARG A 557 -12.97 7.03 0.91
N LEU A 558 -14.25 7.42 0.97
CA LEU A 558 -14.68 8.70 1.53
C LEU A 558 -15.03 8.61 3.02
N ILE A 559 -15.37 7.41 3.48
CA ILE A 559 -15.63 7.09 4.88
C ILE A 559 -14.91 5.80 5.25
N VAL A 560 -14.77 5.56 6.55
CA VAL A 560 -14.24 4.32 7.11
C VAL A 560 -15.32 3.71 7.99
N THR A 561 -15.53 2.40 7.85
CA THR A 561 -16.38 1.64 8.75
C THR A 561 -15.53 0.91 9.79
N GLY A 562 -16.07 0.79 10.99
CA GLY A 562 -15.46 0.08 12.10
C GLY A 562 -16.52 -0.64 12.91
N ARG A 563 -16.14 -1.06 14.11
CA ARG A 563 -17.06 -1.67 15.06
C ARG A 563 -16.88 -1.03 16.42
N ASP A 564 -17.99 -0.68 17.04
CA ASP A 564 -18.04 -0.32 18.44
C ASP A 564 -17.86 -1.61 19.25
N GLU A 565 -16.79 -1.69 20.04
CA GLU A 565 -16.44 -2.89 20.79
C GLU A 565 -17.38 -3.13 21.99
N GLU A 566 -18.04 -2.09 22.52
CA GLU A 566 -18.99 -2.22 23.64
C GLU A 566 -20.34 -2.78 23.18
N ARG A 567 -20.85 -2.28 22.05
CA ARG A 567 -22.19 -2.61 21.56
C ARG A 567 -22.19 -3.62 20.41
N GLY A 568 -21.02 -3.91 19.85
CA GLY A 568 -20.87 -4.70 18.63
C GLY A 568 -21.49 -4.04 17.39
N GLU A 569 -21.88 -2.76 17.48
CA GLU A 569 -22.52 -1.98 16.43
C GLU A 569 -21.51 -1.53 15.37
N GLU A 570 -21.93 -1.45 14.11
CA GLU A 570 -21.09 -0.91 13.04
C GLU A 570 -20.96 0.61 13.19
N THR A 571 -19.73 1.11 13.16
CA THR A 571 -19.40 2.54 13.26
C THR A 571 -18.93 3.09 11.93
N VAL A 572 -19.12 4.39 11.73
CA VAL A 572 -18.80 5.12 10.51
C VAL A 572 -18.12 6.43 10.87
N GLU A 573 -17.06 6.79 10.16
CA GLU A 573 -16.40 8.10 10.26
C GLU A 573 -15.92 8.61 8.90
N VAL A 574 -15.74 9.93 8.77
CA VAL A 574 -15.07 10.48 7.58
C VAL A 574 -13.62 10.02 7.56
N VAL A 575 -13.16 9.60 6.38
CA VAL A 575 -11.81 9.07 6.18
C VAL A 575 -10.70 10.02 6.67
N HIS A 576 -10.89 11.34 6.52
CA HIS A 576 -9.96 12.35 7.01
C HIS A 576 -10.62 13.75 7.14
N GLU A 577 -10.22 14.54 8.14
CA GLU A 577 -10.72 15.92 8.37
C GLU A 577 -10.49 16.85 7.18
N ALA A 578 -9.50 16.55 6.34
CA ALA A 578 -9.21 17.33 5.14
C ALA A 578 -10.39 17.31 4.13
N LEU A 579 -11.23 16.27 4.15
CA LEU A 579 -12.45 16.22 3.34
C LEU A 579 -13.42 17.35 3.76
N ILE A 580 -13.59 17.57 5.06
CA ILE A 580 -14.46 18.62 5.62
C ILE A 580 -13.98 20.01 5.17
N ARG A 581 -12.65 20.22 5.17
CA ARG A 581 -12.04 21.52 4.86
C ARG A 581 -12.03 21.85 3.37
N ARG A 582 -11.83 20.83 2.52
CA ARG A 582 -11.46 21.01 1.11
C ARG A 582 -12.56 20.62 0.14
N TRP A 583 -13.48 19.75 0.53
CA TRP A 583 -14.63 19.42 -0.31
C TRP A 583 -15.68 20.51 -0.17
N ARG A 584 -15.82 21.33 -1.22
CA ARG A 584 -16.70 22.51 -1.23
C ARG A 584 -18.13 22.17 -0.85
N THR A 585 -18.65 21.07 -1.38
CA THR A 585 -20.03 20.61 -1.16
C THR A 585 -20.29 20.33 0.32
N LEU A 586 -19.42 19.55 0.97
CA LEU A 586 -19.55 19.27 2.41
C LEU A 586 -19.40 20.53 3.26
N ARG A 587 -18.45 21.39 2.92
CA ARG A 587 -18.26 22.66 3.64
C ARG A 587 -19.52 23.52 3.58
N GLN A 588 -20.19 23.59 2.44
CA GLN A 588 -21.44 24.31 2.29
C GLN A 588 -22.55 23.70 3.16
N TRP A 589 -22.70 22.37 3.16
CA TRP A 589 -23.68 21.71 4.02
C TRP A 589 -23.43 21.96 5.51
N VAL A 590 -22.17 21.87 5.95
CA VAL A 590 -21.80 22.12 7.36
C VAL A 590 -22.10 23.55 7.76
N GLU A 591 -21.86 24.52 6.86
CA GLU A 591 -22.14 25.92 7.14
C GLU A 591 -23.64 26.22 7.20
N GLU A 592 -24.43 25.66 6.27
CA GLU A 592 -25.90 25.79 6.27
C GLU A 592 -26.54 25.20 7.54
N GLU A 593 -26.01 24.08 8.05
CA GLU A 593 -26.56 23.35 9.20
C GLU A 593 -25.82 23.61 10.52
N ARG A 594 -24.88 24.57 10.55
CA ARG A 594 -23.98 24.78 11.69
C ARG A 594 -24.74 24.99 12.99
N GLY A 595 -25.81 25.78 12.96
CA GLY A 595 -26.67 26.04 14.13
C GLY A 595 -27.30 24.76 14.69
N HIS A 596 -27.84 23.91 13.81
CA HIS A 596 -28.43 22.63 14.20
C HIS A 596 -27.39 21.63 14.73
N LEU A 597 -26.21 21.59 14.12
CA LEU A 597 -25.11 20.72 14.58
C LEU A 597 -24.62 21.11 15.98
N ILE A 598 -24.50 22.41 16.28
CA ILE A 598 -24.13 22.90 17.62
C ILE A 598 -25.21 22.54 18.64
N LEU A 599 -26.49 22.76 18.31
CA LEU A 599 -27.59 22.42 19.21
C LEU A 599 -27.64 20.91 19.51
N ARG A 600 -27.45 20.07 18.49
CA ARG A 600 -27.38 18.61 18.65
C ARG A 600 -26.26 18.20 19.59
N GLU A 601 -25.10 18.84 19.49
CA GLU A 601 -23.97 18.57 20.36
C GLU A 601 -24.28 18.98 21.81
N GLN A 602 -24.89 20.15 22.03
CA GLN A 602 -25.33 20.59 23.36
C GLN A 602 -26.34 19.62 23.97
N VAL A 603 -27.35 19.20 23.20
CA VAL A 603 -28.36 18.22 23.66
C VAL A 603 -27.71 16.88 23.98
N ARG A 604 -26.75 16.41 23.18
CA ARG A 604 -26.01 15.19 23.46
C ARG A 604 -25.23 15.29 24.78
N VAL A 605 -24.49 16.39 24.98
CA VAL A 605 -23.74 16.64 26.22
C VAL A 605 -24.69 16.70 27.43
N ILE A 606 -25.84 17.36 27.29
CA ILE A 606 -26.87 17.42 28.35
C ILE A 606 -27.44 16.02 28.64
N ASN A 607 -27.75 15.23 27.61
CA ASN A 607 -28.28 13.88 27.80
C ASN A 607 -27.25 12.93 28.42
N GLU A 608 -25.98 13.00 28.02
CA GLU A 608 -24.89 12.27 28.67
C GLU A 608 -24.73 12.69 30.14
N PHE A 609 -24.82 13.99 30.42
CA PHE A 609 -24.79 14.53 31.79
C PHE A 609 -25.97 14.03 32.64
N LEU A 610 -27.18 14.05 32.10
CA LEU A 610 -28.37 13.54 32.79
C LEU A 610 -28.30 12.02 33.00
N ALA A 611 -27.85 11.26 32.00
CA ALA A 611 -27.69 9.81 32.14
C ALA A 611 -26.68 9.42 33.23
N ASN A 612 -25.64 10.23 33.44
CA ASN A 612 -24.66 10.04 34.51
C ASN A 612 -25.16 10.54 35.89
N LEU A 613 -26.14 11.44 35.93
CA LEU A 613 -26.78 11.92 37.17
C LEU A 613 -27.82 10.94 37.73
N PHE A 614 -28.40 10.09 36.87
CA PHE A 614 -29.41 9.09 37.21
C PHE A 614 -28.87 7.64 37.24
N ARG A 615 -27.55 7.47 37.17
CA ARG A 615 -26.83 6.24 37.56
C ARG A 615 -26.19 6.47 38.90
#